data_AF-A0AAV1VZS8-F1
#
_entry.id   AF-A0AAV1VZS8-F1
#
_cell.length_a   1.000
_cell.length_b   1.000
_cell.length_c   1.000
_cell.angle_alpha   90.00
_cell.angle_beta   90.00
_cell.angle_gamma   90.00
#
_symmetry.space_group_name_H-M   'P 1'
#
loop_
_entity.id
_entity.type
_entity.pdbx_description
1 polymer ?
#
loop_
_entity_poly.entity_id
_entity_poly.type
_entity_poly.pdbx_seq_one_letter_code
_entity_poly.pdbx_strand_id
1 'polypeptide(L)'
;MEASGNVEPVQLSMKLTVHKETNKVLFAEVGKDFADVLISFLTLPLGTIARLVAKEGDMGPVKIASLSSLYESVGNIGDEYMWTGTCKEMLLQPRNPMEDYCRSMKHNVDDTEPTKYYVCNDLFKCLLKPSVKCSTFKNKKCSYGRLLEKEISLKSSICFDGFVQNVSCFMVTDDLCLLPMSLDSSLSIIKKMGIENMSYLDEILVNASENQLIDLLKCSLVSKTPLTDVFIHKKPCPQKSDIKIAYPSGDITDEQCIRMKMKILYQKTDGKILCAHGKENFGNFLLSILTFPLGAVLRMLEGNSSMGSADALYKSVVDLNEDLFHSKEVKAKLVDLGVAPQFNLSNQLLPIYEFKAPEYYCVSDIYYQNHPNDIYLSSEDLKSLNNYCKTQYFRHVNAVDMVDPISESESSKGFVKGPILYAATNDLVVSPISSFSLLSLSNNLHTSLGEIDVKEVSIGLKEVLNILKASLTSSSALTNGLGAGILFQETS
;
A
#
# COMPACT_ATOMS: atom_id res chain seq x y z
N MET A 1 42.84 8.62 -5.55
CA MET A 1 42.87 7.26 -4.95
C MET A 1 41.50 7.03 -4.34
N GLU A 2 40.63 6.43 -5.14
CA GLU A 2 39.29 6.03 -4.73
C GLU A 2 39.43 4.80 -3.84
N ALA A 3 39.04 4.91 -2.58
CA ALA A 3 38.76 3.75 -1.76
C ALA A 3 37.34 3.30 -2.10
N SER A 4 37.23 2.42 -3.09
CA SER A 4 36.04 1.60 -3.30
C SER A 4 35.89 0.66 -2.11
N GLY A 5 35.23 1.15 -1.06
CA GLY A 5 34.73 0.28 0.00
C GLY A 5 33.66 -0.61 -0.61
N ASN A 6 34.00 -1.88 -0.87
CA ASN A 6 33.00 -2.93 -1.00
C ASN A 6 32.24 -2.98 0.33
N VAL A 7 31.10 -2.30 0.39
CA VAL A 7 30.10 -2.55 1.42
C VAL A 7 29.54 -3.93 1.09
N GLU A 8 29.99 -4.96 1.81
CA GLU A 8 29.32 -6.26 1.76
C GLU A 8 27.84 -6.03 2.08
N PRO A 9 26.90 -6.59 1.29
CA PRO A 9 25.48 -6.43 1.55
C PRO A 9 25.19 -7.01 2.93
N VAL A 10 24.79 -6.14 3.86
CA VAL A 10 24.44 -6.54 5.22
C VAL A 10 23.24 -7.50 5.10
N GLN A 11 23.36 -8.71 5.65
CA GLN A 11 22.31 -9.71 5.60
C GLN A 11 21.59 -9.80 6.95
N LEU A 12 20.29 -10.11 6.95
CA LEU A 12 19.50 -10.29 8.16
C LEU A 12 19.63 -11.73 8.69
N SER A 13 20.34 -11.90 9.80
CA SER A 13 20.49 -13.22 10.42
C SER A 13 19.25 -13.61 11.24
N MET A 14 18.88 -14.88 11.14
CA MET A 14 17.82 -15.50 11.93
C MET A 14 18.17 -16.95 12.25
N LYS A 15 17.59 -17.48 13.32
CA LYS A 15 17.72 -18.90 13.69
C LYS A 15 16.39 -19.61 13.52
N LEU A 16 16.34 -20.55 12.59
CA LEU A 16 15.15 -21.35 12.30
C LEU A 16 15.13 -22.62 13.15
N THR A 17 14.00 -22.92 13.78
CA THR A 17 13.74 -24.25 14.35
C THR A 17 12.92 -25.05 13.35
N VAL A 18 13.48 -26.17 12.87
CA VAL A 18 12.96 -26.96 11.75
C VAL A 18 12.71 -28.40 12.18
N HIS A 19 11.62 -28.99 11.71
CA HIS A 19 11.35 -30.42 11.87
C HIS A 19 12.20 -31.24 10.90
N LYS A 20 13.09 -32.11 11.41
CA LYS A 20 14.09 -32.85 10.60
C LYS A 20 13.49 -33.65 9.46
N GLU A 21 12.41 -34.38 9.74
CA GLU A 21 11.84 -35.32 8.75
C GLU A 21 11.01 -34.62 7.67
N THR A 22 10.36 -33.50 8.01
CA THR A 22 9.45 -32.81 7.08
C THR A 22 10.08 -31.58 6.44
N ASN A 23 11.26 -31.15 6.91
CA ASN A 23 11.92 -29.91 6.52
C ASN A 23 11.01 -28.67 6.62
N LYS A 24 10.08 -28.68 7.58
CA LYS A 24 9.19 -27.55 7.85
C LYS A 24 9.71 -26.71 8.99
N VAL A 25 9.71 -25.41 8.78
CA VAL A 25 9.97 -24.42 9.83
C VAL A 25 8.80 -24.46 10.80
N LEU A 26 9.10 -24.49 12.10
CA LEU A 26 8.09 -24.25 13.15
C LEU A 26 8.03 -22.77 13.44
N PHE A 27 9.20 -22.18 13.67
CA PHE A 27 9.39 -20.76 13.91
C PHE A 27 10.84 -20.32 13.67
N ALA A 28 11.03 -19.02 13.54
CA ALA A 28 12.31 -18.33 13.51
C ALA A 28 12.45 -17.45 14.76
N GLU A 29 13.62 -17.48 15.37
CA GLU A 29 14.08 -16.47 16.32
C GLU A 29 14.75 -15.33 15.53
N VAL A 30 14.24 -14.11 15.69
CA VAL A 30 14.62 -12.94 14.88
C VAL A 30 14.84 -11.70 15.76
N GLY A 31 15.73 -10.82 15.33
CA GLY A 31 15.94 -9.51 15.95
C GLY A 31 14.98 -8.43 15.43
N LYS A 32 15.08 -7.22 16.00
CA LYS A 32 14.33 -6.01 15.59
C LYS A 32 14.29 -5.82 14.08
N ASP A 33 15.45 -5.84 13.42
CA ASP A 33 15.55 -5.45 12.00
C ASP A 33 14.69 -6.34 11.09
N PHE A 34 14.56 -7.64 11.38
CA PHE A 34 13.69 -8.54 10.62
C PHE A 34 12.21 -8.38 10.98
N ALA A 35 11.90 -8.15 12.26
CA ALA A 35 10.54 -7.86 12.70
C ALA A 35 10.01 -6.56 12.05
N ASP A 36 10.84 -5.52 11.98
CA ASP A 36 10.54 -4.27 11.29
C ASP A 36 10.26 -4.50 9.79
N VAL A 37 11.03 -5.36 9.12
CA VAL A 37 10.77 -5.74 7.72
C VAL A 37 9.39 -6.39 7.58
N LEU A 38 9.04 -7.36 8.43
CA LEU A 38 7.72 -8.00 8.37
C LEU A 38 6.59 -6.98 8.60
N ILE A 39 6.72 -6.12 9.62
CA ILE A 39 5.73 -5.07 9.89
C ILE A 39 5.61 -4.10 8.70
N SER A 40 6.72 -3.80 8.02
CA SER A 40 6.72 -2.92 6.85
C SER A 40 5.89 -3.47 5.69
N PHE A 41 5.72 -4.78 5.56
CA PHE A 41 4.85 -5.35 4.51
C PHE A 41 3.41 -4.85 4.62
N LEU A 42 2.93 -4.62 5.85
CA LEU A 42 1.59 -4.08 6.10
C LEU A 42 1.46 -2.61 5.70
N THR A 43 2.55 -1.85 5.67
CA THR A 43 2.52 -0.42 5.33
C THR A 43 2.59 -0.17 3.82
N LEU A 44 3.03 -1.17 3.04
CA LEU A 44 3.14 -1.06 1.59
C LEU A 44 1.77 -0.85 0.93
N PRO A 45 1.60 0.19 0.09
CA PRO A 45 0.45 0.28 -0.79
C PRO A 45 0.37 -0.90 -1.75
N LEU A 46 -0.83 -1.34 -2.11
CA LEU A 46 -1.03 -2.48 -3.02
C LEU A 46 -0.38 -2.30 -4.39
N GLY A 47 -0.26 -1.06 -4.90
CA GLY A 47 0.48 -0.77 -6.13
C GLY A 47 1.98 -0.99 -5.99
N THR A 48 2.57 -0.63 -4.85
CA THR A 48 3.96 -0.95 -4.51
C THR A 48 4.16 -2.46 -4.44
N ILE A 49 3.25 -3.18 -3.79
CA ILE A 49 3.29 -4.65 -3.74
C ILE A 49 3.23 -5.25 -5.15
N ALA A 50 2.25 -4.84 -5.97
CA ALA A 50 2.09 -5.33 -7.34
C ALA A 50 3.36 -5.11 -8.18
N ARG A 51 4.04 -3.96 -8.00
CA ARG A 51 5.33 -3.66 -8.64
C ARG A 51 6.45 -4.56 -8.13
N LEU A 52 6.62 -4.69 -6.82
CA LEU A 52 7.72 -5.42 -6.19
C LEU A 52 7.67 -6.92 -6.50
N VAL A 53 6.48 -7.52 -6.40
CA VAL A 53 6.31 -8.97 -6.63
C VAL A 53 6.43 -9.35 -8.10
N ALA A 54 6.25 -8.39 -9.02
CA ALA A 54 6.50 -8.57 -10.45
C ALA A 54 7.98 -8.48 -10.85
N LYS A 55 8.89 -8.13 -9.93
CA LYS A 55 10.32 -8.13 -10.19
C LYS A 55 10.91 -9.54 -10.18
N GLU A 56 11.98 -9.71 -10.94
CA GLU A 56 12.83 -10.89 -10.89
C GLU A 56 13.49 -10.99 -9.50
N GLY A 57 13.13 -12.02 -8.74
CA GLY A 57 13.81 -12.43 -7.51
C GLY A 57 14.37 -13.85 -7.68
N ASP A 58 14.79 -14.50 -6.60
CA ASP A 58 15.30 -15.88 -6.70
C ASP A 58 14.18 -16.85 -7.10
N MET A 59 12.93 -16.50 -6.77
CA MET A 59 11.71 -17.25 -7.16
C MET A 59 11.06 -16.77 -8.47
N GLY A 60 11.63 -15.79 -9.17
CA GLY A 60 11.02 -15.18 -10.35
C GLY A 60 9.80 -14.28 -10.02
N PRO A 61 9.11 -13.74 -11.04
CA PRO A 61 8.01 -12.82 -10.87
C PRO A 61 6.72 -13.55 -10.49
N VAL A 62 5.93 -12.94 -9.60
CA VAL A 62 4.62 -13.45 -9.16
C VAL A 62 3.55 -12.43 -9.55
N LYS A 63 2.46 -12.91 -10.17
CA LYS A 63 1.25 -12.10 -10.37
C LYS A 63 0.27 -12.32 -9.23
N ILE A 64 -0.24 -11.24 -8.67
CA ILE A 64 -1.28 -11.24 -7.64
C ILE A 64 -2.62 -11.01 -8.32
N ALA A 65 -3.31 -12.10 -8.65
CA ALA A 65 -4.71 -12.10 -9.09
C ALA A 65 -5.07 -10.94 -10.05
N SER A 66 -6.17 -10.22 -9.82
CA SER A 66 -6.57 -9.04 -10.62
C SER A 66 -5.79 -7.77 -10.24
N LEU A 67 -5.15 -7.74 -9.07
CA LEU A 67 -4.34 -6.60 -8.64
C LEU A 67 -3.20 -6.32 -9.62
N SER A 68 -2.54 -7.37 -10.15
CA SER A 68 -1.51 -7.21 -11.18
C SER A 68 -2.06 -6.58 -12.46
N SER A 69 -3.21 -7.04 -12.97
CA SER A 69 -3.83 -6.45 -14.17
C SER A 69 -4.26 -5.00 -13.95
N LEU A 70 -4.76 -4.67 -12.75
CA LEU A 70 -5.10 -3.30 -12.36
C LEU A 70 -3.88 -2.38 -12.35
N TYR A 71 -2.75 -2.84 -11.79
CA TYR A 71 -1.50 -2.06 -11.79
C TYR A 71 -0.98 -1.84 -13.22
N GLU A 72 -0.94 -2.90 -14.05
CA GLU A 72 -0.54 -2.82 -15.45
C GLU A 72 -1.41 -1.83 -16.25
N SER A 73 -2.70 -1.70 -15.90
CA SER A 73 -3.63 -0.77 -16.54
C SER A 73 -3.21 0.68 -16.39
N VAL A 74 -2.64 1.07 -15.24
CA VAL A 74 -2.20 2.45 -15.01
C VAL A 74 -1.16 2.88 -16.05
N GLY A 75 -0.21 1.99 -16.37
CA GLY A 75 0.81 2.25 -17.39
C GLY A 75 0.23 2.43 -18.78
N ASN A 76 -0.84 1.69 -19.09
CA ASN A 76 -1.49 1.67 -20.40
C ASN A 76 -2.50 2.80 -20.62
N ILE A 77 -3.05 3.40 -19.56
CA ILE A 77 -3.97 4.54 -19.67
C ILE A 77 -3.17 5.77 -20.17
N GLY A 78 -3.64 6.39 -21.25
CA GLY A 78 -3.05 7.62 -21.79
C GLY A 78 -3.12 8.80 -20.81
N ASP A 79 -2.09 9.64 -20.80
CA ASP A 79 -1.96 10.78 -19.89
C ASP A 79 -3.08 11.81 -20.09
N GLU A 80 -3.66 11.86 -21.30
CA GLU A 80 -4.81 12.69 -21.63
C GLU A 80 -6.06 12.34 -20.82
N TYR A 81 -6.17 11.10 -20.32
CA TYR A 81 -7.28 10.63 -19.50
C TYR A 81 -7.04 10.79 -17.98
N MET A 82 -5.81 11.12 -17.59
CA MET A 82 -5.45 11.44 -16.22
C MET A 82 -5.69 12.91 -15.95
N TRP A 83 -6.11 13.27 -14.73
CA TRP A 83 -6.31 14.69 -14.35
C TRP A 83 -5.02 15.48 -14.51
N THR A 84 -3.92 14.93 -14.01
CA THR A 84 -2.57 15.47 -14.17
C THR A 84 -1.60 14.32 -14.45
N GLY A 85 -0.45 14.60 -15.05
CA GLY A 85 0.62 13.60 -15.17
C GLY A 85 1.06 13.02 -13.82
N THR A 86 0.92 13.80 -12.75
CA THR A 86 1.17 13.35 -11.37
C THR A 86 0.20 12.28 -10.91
N CYS A 87 -1.06 12.31 -11.32
CA CYS A 87 -2.02 11.28 -10.91
C CYS A 87 -1.58 9.87 -11.35
N LYS A 88 -0.97 9.76 -12.52
CA LYS A 88 -0.41 8.51 -13.03
C LYS A 88 0.82 8.08 -12.22
N GLU A 89 1.72 9.01 -11.94
CA GLU A 89 2.90 8.78 -11.10
C GLU A 89 2.50 8.28 -9.70
N MET A 90 1.50 8.90 -9.08
CA MET A 90 0.94 8.50 -7.79
C MET A 90 0.37 7.08 -7.77
N LEU A 91 -0.18 6.60 -8.88
CA LEU A 91 -0.74 5.26 -8.97
C LEU A 91 0.32 4.20 -9.29
N LEU A 92 1.37 4.57 -10.04
CA LEU A 92 2.51 3.69 -10.35
C LEU A 92 3.49 3.56 -9.19
N GLN A 93 3.66 4.63 -8.41
CA GLN A 93 4.54 4.72 -7.25
C GLN A 93 3.80 5.39 -6.07
N PRO A 94 2.77 4.72 -5.52
CA PRO A 94 2.01 5.25 -4.39
C PRO A 94 2.91 5.45 -3.18
N ARG A 95 2.71 6.56 -2.47
CA ARG A 95 3.49 6.89 -1.28
C ARG A 95 3.11 5.98 -0.12
N ASN A 96 4.11 5.44 0.57
CA ASN A 96 3.89 4.70 1.82
C ASN A 96 3.46 5.68 2.94
N PRO A 97 2.33 5.46 3.63
CA PRO A 97 1.88 6.34 4.72
C PRO A 97 2.81 6.35 5.94
N MET A 98 3.68 5.33 6.08
CA MET A 98 4.66 5.19 7.15
C MET A 98 6.10 5.32 6.63
N GLU A 99 6.29 6.02 5.50
CA GLU A 99 7.57 6.19 4.81
C GLU A 99 8.73 6.59 5.74
N ASP A 100 8.51 7.54 6.65
CA ASP A 100 9.55 8.02 7.58
C ASP A 100 10.07 6.91 8.51
N TYR A 101 9.19 5.99 8.93
CA TYR A 101 9.60 4.81 9.71
C TYR A 101 10.35 3.82 8.82
N CYS A 102 9.84 3.53 7.62
CA CYS A 102 10.46 2.57 6.71
C CYS A 102 11.87 2.99 6.26
N ARG A 103 12.09 4.28 5.98
CA ARG A 103 13.40 4.77 5.54
C ARG A 103 14.49 4.72 6.61
N SER A 104 14.12 4.69 7.90
CA SER A 104 15.08 4.56 8.99
C SER A 104 15.46 3.11 9.29
N MET A 105 14.75 2.13 8.71
CA MET A 105 15.08 0.72 8.85
C MET A 105 16.38 0.41 8.11
N LYS A 106 17.15 -0.57 8.62
CA LYS A 106 18.35 -1.05 7.92
C LYS A 106 18.03 -1.69 6.56
N HIS A 107 16.88 -2.35 6.48
CA HIS A 107 16.42 -3.02 5.27
C HIS A 107 15.00 -2.58 4.97
N ASN A 108 14.83 -1.83 3.89
CA ASN A 108 13.52 -1.41 3.40
C ASN A 108 13.25 -2.11 2.07
N VAL A 109 12.17 -2.89 2.00
CA VAL A 109 11.75 -3.55 0.75
C VAL A 109 11.07 -2.58 -0.23
N ASP A 110 10.57 -1.44 0.27
CA ASP A 110 10.01 -0.39 -0.57
C ASP A 110 11.15 0.32 -1.31
N ASP A 111 11.18 0.13 -2.62
CA ASP A 111 12.17 0.72 -3.53
C ASP A 111 11.75 2.09 -4.06
N THR A 112 10.68 2.68 -3.52
CA THR A 112 10.23 4.01 -3.91
C THR A 112 11.23 5.07 -3.46
N GLU A 113 11.59 5.97 -4.38
CA GLU A 113 12.44 7.10 -4.07
C GLU A 113 11.82 7.98 -2.97
N PRO A 114 12.63 8.53 -2.06
CA PRO A 114 12.13 9.44 -1.03
C PRO A 114 11.26 10.56 -1.60
N THR A 115 10.04 10.74 -1.07
CA THR A 115 9.22 11.96 -1.22
C THR A 115 10.08 13.22 -1.19
N LYS A 116 10.09 13.89 -2.35
CA LYS A 116 10.73 15.20 -2.55
C LYS A 116 9.71 16.30 -2.34
N TYR A 117 10.18 17.48 -1.96
CA TYR A 117 9.34 18.64 -1.73
C TYR A 117 9.81 19.78 -2.62
N TYR A 118 8.86 20.45 -3.27
CA TYR A 118 9.13 21.49 -4.26
C TYR A 118 8.38 22.78 -3.95
N VAL A 119 9.10 23.88 -4.08
CA VAL A 119 8.55 25.24 -3.95
C VAL A 119 8.86 26.06 -5.20
N CYS A 120 8.32 27.28 -5.27
CA CYS A 120 8.55 28.19 -6.40
C CYS A 120 10.04 28.60 -6.49
N ASN A 121 10.60 28.60 -7.71
CA ASN A 121 11.96 29.09 -7.98
C ASN A 121 12.14 30.56 -7.54
N ASP A 122 11.14 31.41 -7.79
CA ASP A 122 11.10 32.80 -7.29
C ASP A 122 10.39 32.83 -5.94
N LEU A 123 10.98 32.15 -4.96
CA LEU A 123 10.40 32.01 -3.63
C LEU A 123 10.30 33.36 -2.92
N PHE A 124 11.22 34.29 -3.17
CA PHE A 124 11.22 35.62 -2.57
C PHE A 124 9.88 36.35 -2.76
N LYS A 125 9.31 36.31 -3.97
CA LYS A 125 7.97 36.89 -4.21
C LYS A 125 6.84 36.11 -3.56
N CYS A 126 7.01 34.81 -3.38
CA CYS A 126 6.04 33.94 -2.74
C CYS A 126 6.03 34.07 -1.22
N LEU A 127 7.17 34.40 -0.59
CA LEU A 127 7.29 34.62 0.86
C LEU A 127 6.53 35.85 1.35
N LEU A 128 6.24 36.81 0.46
CA LEU A 128 5.49 38.03 0.80
C LEU A 128 3.98 37.79 0.99
N LYS A 129 3.47 36.58 0.72
CA LYS A 129 2.07 36.21 0.95
C LYS A 129 2.01 34.91 1.76
N PRO A 130 1.37 34.91 2.94
CA PRO A 130 0.98 33.67 3.59
C PRO A 130 -0.13 32.98 2.77
N SER A 131 -0.12 31.66 2.56
CA SER A 131 0.90 30.63 2.86
C SER A 131 1.81 30.33 1.65
N VAL A 132 3.02 29.81 1.91
CA VAL A 132 3.93 29.35 0.85
C VAL A 132 3.40 28.05 0.26
N LYS A 133 3.20 28.02 -1.05
CA LYS A 133 2.77 26.81 -1.76
C LYS A 133 3.94 25.82 -1.88
N CYS A 134 3.70 24.58 -1.48
CA CYS A 134 4.64 23.46 -1.62
C CYS A 134 3.93 22.29 -2.31
N SER A 135 4.67 21.44 -3.01
CA SER A 135 4.13 20.25 -3.67
C SER A 135 5.13 19.12 -3.55
N THR A 136 4.66 17.87 -3.50
CA THR A 136 5.53 16.69 -3.63
C THR A 136 5.87 16.37 -5.08
N PHE A 137 5.36 17.15 -6.04
CA PHE A 137 5.55 16.98 -7.49
C PHE A 137 5.86 18.32 -8.20
N LYS A 138 6.65 18.27 -9.27
CA LYS A 138 7.19 19.47 -9.97
C LYS A 138 6.17 20.28 -10.80
N ASN A 139 5.01 19.70 -11.11
CA ASN A 139 4.08 20.22 -12.12
C ASN A 139 3.00 21.16 -11.59
N LYS A 140 3.01 21.49 -10.29
CA LYS A 140 2.04 22.40 -9.68
C LYS A 140 2.49 23.84 -9.76
N LYS A 141 1.52 24.75 -9.77
CA LYS A 141 1.77 26.20 -9.87
C LYS A 141 1.59 26.88 -8.51
N CYS A 142 2.43 27.87 -8.25
CA CYS A 142 2.27 28.78 -7.12
C CYS A 142 1.16 29.82 -7.40
N SER A 143 0.85 30.65 -6.41
CA SER A 143 -0.15 31.72 -6.50
C SER A 143 0.13 32.78 -7.59
N TYR A 144 1.35 32.82 -8.14
CA TYR A 144 1.74 33.69 -9.26
C TYR A 144 1.78 32.96 -10.61
N GLY A 145 1.28 31.72 -10.69
CA GLY A 145 1.21 30.93 -11.92
C GLY A 145 2.54 30.29 -12.35
N ARG A 146 3.60 30.37 -11.54
CA ARG A 146 4.91 29.76 -11.80
C ARG A 146 4.99 28.35 -11.25
N LEU A 147 5.75 27.47 -11.88
CA LEU A 147 5.90 26.08 -11.44
C LEU A 147 6.69 25.95 -10.13
N LEU A 148 6.30 24.96 -9.34
CA LEU A 148 6.97 24.53 -8.12
C LEU A 148 8.07 23.52 -8.49
N GLU A 149 9.26 24.00 -8.84
CA GLU A 149 10.35 23.16 -9.35
C GLU A 149 11.59 23.15 -8.44
N LYS A 150 11.69 24.10 -7.50
CA LYS A 150 12.83 24.20 -6.58
C LYS A 150 12.70 23.15 -5.50
N GLU A 151 13.52 22.11 -5.58
CA GLU A 151 13.60 21.09 -4.55
C GLU A 151 14.13 21.68 -3.23
N ILE A 152 13.51 21.30 -2.12
CA ILE A 152 13.92 21.66 -0.77
C ILE A 152 13.94 20.43 0.13
N SER A 153 14.84 20.42 1.09
CA SER A 153 14.93 19.33 2.07
C SER A 153 13.91 19.51 3.18
N LEU A 154 13.40 18.40 3.70
CA LEU A 154 12.69 18.36 4.97
C LEU A 154 13.71 18.15 6.09
N LYS A 155 13.75 19.06 7.06
CA LYS A 155 14.47 18.90 8.32
C LYS A 155 13.47 18.55 9.41
N SER A 156 13.66 17.40 10.03
CA SER A 156 12.90 16.96 11.20
C SER A 156 13.88 16.65 12.31
N SER A 157 13.55 17.04 13.55
CA SER A 157 14.26 16.59 14.74
C SER A 157 13.80 15.20 15.22
N ILE A 158 12.77 14.63 14.58
CA ILE A 158 12.28 13.29 14.88
C ILE A 158 13.25 12.28 14.28
N CYS A 159 13.95 11.54 15.13
CA CYS A 159 14.73 10.39 14.74
C CYS A 159 13.80 9.17 14.70
N PHE A 160 13.63 8.59 13.53
CA PHE A 160 12.94 7.32 13.36
C PHE A 160 13.94 6.17 13.46
N ASP A 161 13.53 5.03 14.01
CA ASP A 161 14.34 3.82 14.12
C ASP A 161 13.47 2.57 13.89
N GLY A 162 12.76 2.51 12.76
CA GLY A 162 11.79 1.45 12.49
C GLY A 162 10.58 1.49 13.43
N PHE A 163 9.92 0.35 13.65
CA PHE A 163 8.63 0.26 14.36
C PHE A 163 8.77 -0.25 15.80
N VAL A 164 9.61 -1.27 16.02
CA VAL A 164 9.76 -1.96 17.31
C VAL A 164 11.03 -1.55 18.06
N GLN A 165 11.06 -1.71 19.38
CA GLN A 165 12.21 -1.34 20.20
C GLN A 165 13.40 -2.30 20.01
N ASN A 166 14.62 -1.76 20.07
CA ASN A 166 15.88 -2.48 19.78
C ASN A 166 16.24 -3.60 20.76
N VAL A 167 15.64 -3.62 21.95
CA VAL A 167 15.87 -4.65 22.97
C VAL A 167 15.05 -5.93 22.75
N SER A 168 14.19 -5.96 21.73
CA SER A 168 13.22 -7.05 21.55
C SER A 168 13.73 -8.12 20.59
N CYS A 169 13.79 -9.37 21.06
CA CYS A 169 13.84 -10.55 20.21
C CYS A 169 12.42 -11.06 19.98
N PHE A 170 12.14 -11.50 18.76
CA PHE A 170 10.84 -11.99 18.36
C PHE A 170 10.92 -13.44 17.91
N MET A 171 9.79 -14.10 18.03
CA MET A 171 9.53 -15.42 17.49
C MET A 171 8.56 -15.25 16.32
N VAL A 172 8.89 -15.77 15.15
CA VAL A 172 8.05 -15.70 13.94
C VAL A 172 7.69 -17.11 13.53
N THR A 173 6.42 -17.49 13.57
CA THR A 173 5.99 -18.80 13.07
C THR A 173 6.06 -18.87 11.55
N ASP A 174 5.98 -20.07 10.98
CA ASP A 174 6.05 -20.25 9.52
C ASP A 174 4.95 -19.48 8.77
N ASP A 175 3.78 -19.27 9.37
CA ASP A 175 2.71 -18.41 8.86
C ASP A 175 2.90 -16.90 9.18
N LEU A 176 4.12 -16.47 9.50
CA LEU A 176 4.51 -15.08 9.80
C LEU A 176 3.82 -14.43 11.01
N CYS A 177 3.23 -15.22 11.92
CA CYS A 177 2.73 -14.66 13.18
C CYS A 177 3.91 -14.19 14.03
N LEU A 178 3.96 -12.90 14.33
CA LEU A 178 4.98 -12.27 15.15
C LEU A 178 4.61 -12.35 16.63
N LEU A 179 5.47 -12.95 17.44
CA LEU A 179 5.26 -13.18 18.87
C LEU A 179 6.46 -12.68 19.68
N PRO A 180 6.27 -12.27 20.95
CA PRO A 180 7.39 -11.99 21.84
C PRO A 180 8.19 -13.28 22.09
N MET A 181 9.51 -13.21 21.98
CA MET A 181 10.35 -14.38 22.22
C MET A 181 10.32 -14.76 23.70
N SER A 182 9.90 -15.99 24.00
CA SER A 182 9.96 -16.57 25.35
C SER A 182 10.03 -18.09 25.28
N LEU A 183 10.55 -18.73 26.34
CA LEU A 183 10.57 -20.18 26.44
C LEU A 183 9.15 -20.76 26.44
N ASP A 184 8.19 -20.10 27.09
CA ASP A 184 6.79 -20.52 27.11
C ASP A 184 6.17 -20.48 25.71
N SER A 185 6.42 -19.42 24.94
CA SER A 185 6.00 -19.31 23.53
C SER A 185 6.56 -20.46 22.70
N SER A 186 7.87 -20.73 22.82
CA SER A 186 8.54 -21.81 22.08
C SER A 186 7.95 -23.19 22.39
N LEU A 187 7.78 -23.52 23.68
CA LEU A 187 7.21 -24.78 24.13
C LEU A 187 5.74 -24.91 23.72
N SER A 188 4.98 -23.82 23.75
CA SER A 188 3.57 -23.83 23.34
C SER A 188 3.40 -24.21 21.87
N ILE A 189 4.25 -23.68 20.99
CA ILE A 189 4.21 -23.96 19.55
C ILE A 189 4.66 -25.40 19.27
N ILE A 190 5.74 -25.86 19.91
CA ILE A 190 6.23 -27.25 19.74
C ILE A 190 5.14 -28.25 20.17
N LYS A 191 4.48 -28.00 21.30
CA LYS A 191 3.34 -28.82 21.77
C LYS A 191 2.14 -28.75 20.83
N LYS A 192 1.80 -27.57 20.31
CA LYS A 192 0.69 -27.38 19.36
C LYS A 192 0.92 -28.17 18.06
N MET A 193 2.17 -28.34 17.65
CA MET A 193 2.56 -29.15 16.50
C MET A 193 2.61 -30.66 16.78
N GLY A 194 2.26 -31.10 18.00
CA GLY A 194 2.22 -32.52 18.38
C GLY A 194 3.60 -33.17 18.56
N ILE A 195 4.64 -32.37 18.78
CA ILE A 195 6.01 -32.88 18.90
C ILE A 195 6.31 -33.18 20.37
N GLU A 196 6.46 -34.46 20.68
CA GLU A 196 6.72 -34.94 22.05
C GLU A 196 8.21 -34.97 22.40
N ASN A 197 9.09 -35.07 21.39
CA ASN A 197 10.53 -35.24 21.57
C ASN A 197 11.32 -34.21 20.76
N MET A 198 12.16 -33.42 21.44
CA MET A 198 12.99 -32.37 20.81
C MET A 198 14.04 -32.92 19.85
N SER A 199 14.36 -34.22 19.89
CA SER A 199 15.29 -34.85 18.94
C SER A 199 14.82 -34.81 17.48
N TYR A 200 13.54 -34.53 17.22
CA TYR A 200 12.98 -34.28 15.88
C TYR A 200 13.21 -32.86 15.36
N LEU A 201 13.83 -31.98 16.15
CA LEU A 201 14.07 -30.59 15.81
C LEU A 201 15.56 -30.32 15.55
N ASP A 202 15.84 -29.52 14.53
CA ASP A 202 17.15 -28.93 14.26
C ASP A 202 17.06 -27.40 14.31
N GLU A 203 18.17 -26.76 14.68
CA GLU A 203 18.35 -25.31 14.58
C GLU A 203 19.26 -24.97 13.40
N ILE A 204 18.80 -24.10 12.51
CA ILE A 204 19.53 -23.67 11.30
C ILE A 204 19.70 -22.16 11.33
N LEU A 205 20.94 -21.68 11.21
CA LEU A 205 21.22 -20.27 11.02
C LEU A 205 21.10 -19.90 9.54
N VAL A 206 20.31 -18.88 9.26
CA VAL A 206 20.06 -18.38 7.90
C VAL A 206 20.24 -16.88 7.88
N ASN A 207 20.82 -16.37 6.80
CA ASN A 207 20.95 -14.95 6.53
C ASN A 207 20.07 -14.60 5.33
N ALA A 208 19.12 -13.68 5.49
CA ALA A 208 18.27 -13.22 4.41
C ALA A 208 18.95 -12.10 3.61
N SER A 209 19.05 -12.31 2.29
CA SER A 209 19.41 -11.26 1.32
C SER A 209 18.20 -10.38 0.97
N GLU A 210 18.43 -9.23 0.33
CA GLU A 210 17.35 -8.36 -0.16
C GLU A 210 16.38 -9.10 -1.10
N ASN A 211 16.90 -9.92 -2.01
CA ASN A 211 16.07 -10.76 -2.88
C ASN A 211 15.17 -11.70 -2.08
N GLN A 212 15.70 -12.32 -1.02
CA GLN A 212 14.93 -13.22 -0.17
C GLN A 212 13.87 -12.47 0.65
N LEU A 213 14.06 -11.20 0.99
CA LEU A 213 13.02 -10.39 1.62
C LEU A 213 11.87 -10.07 0.66
N ILE A 214 12.18 -9.82 -0.62
CA ILE A 214 11.16 -9.68 -1.67
C ILE A 214 10.45 -11.01 -1.90
N ASP A 215 11.17 -12.14 -1.93
CA ASP A 215 10.56 -13.46 -2.07
C ASP A 215 9.73 -13.86 -0.84
N LEU A 216 10.09 -13.37 0.34
CA LEU A 216 9.29 -13.48 1.55
C LEU A 216 8.01 -12.65 1.46
N LEU A 217 8.07 -11.42 0.93
CA LEU A 217 6.88 -10.64 0.61
C LEU A 217 5.98 -11.39 -0.38
N LYS A 218 6.53 -11.94 -1.47
CA LYS A 218 5.78 -12.76 -2.43
C LYS A 218 5.09 -13.93 -1.73
N CYS A 219 5.83 -14.72 -0.95
CA CYS A 219 5.31 -15.89 -0.26
C CYS A 219 4.28 -15.52 0.82
N SER A 220 4.41 -14.36 1.48
CA SER A 220 3.43 -13.90 2.47
C SER A 220 2.03 -13.74 1.88
N LEU A 221 1.92 -13.45 0.58
CA LEU A 221 0.65 -13.20 -0.12
C LEU A 221 0.03 -14.47 -0.70
N VAL A 222 0.82 -15.53 -0.95
CA VAL A 222 0.38 -16.72 -1.71
C VAL A 222 0.59 -18.06 -0.99
N SER A 223 1.41 -18.10 0.06
CA SER A 223 1.75 -19.31 0.82
C SER A 223 1.31 -19.18 2.28
N LYS A 224 1.03 -20.33 2.91
CA LYS A 224 0.79 -20.44 4.36
C LYS A 224 2.05 -20.83 5.15
N THR A 225 3.14 -21.14 4.44
CA THR A 225 4.43 -21.54 5.01
C THR A 225 5.59 -20.77 4.37
N PRO A 226 5.54 -19.43 4.34
CA PRO A 226 6.56 -18.60 3.67
C PRO A 226 7.99 -18.79 4.19
N LEU A 227 8.23 -19.06 5.48
CA LEU A 227 9.61 -19.27 5.95
C LEU A 227 10.18 -20.57 5.39
N THR A 228 9.39 -21.65 5.39
CA THR A 228 9.77 -22.92 4.76
C THR A 228 10.00 -22.75 3.26
N ASP A 229 9.09 -22.08 2.57
CA ASP A 229 9.15 -21.91 1.12
C ASP A 229 10.37 -21.10 0.67
N VAL A 230 10.73 -20.05 1.42
CA VAL A 230 11.87 -19.17 1.09
C VAL A 230 13.19 -19.76 1.53
N PHE A 231 13.32 -20.18 2.78
CA PHE A 231 14.62 -20.50 3.37
C PHE A 231 14.99 -21.97 3.28
N ILE A 232 14.02 -22.88 3.09
CA ILE A 232 14.27 -24.32 3.00
C ILE A 232 14.08 -24.83 1.57
N HIS A 233 12.91 -24.62 0.98
CA HIS A 233 12.59 -25.15 -0.36
C HIS A 233 13.07 -24.28 -1.52
N LYS A 234 13.24 -22.97 -1.28
CA LYS A 234 13.59 -21.95 -2.29
C LYS A 234 12.64 -21.92 -3.49
N LYS A 235 11.36 -22.21 -3.25
CA LYS A 235 10.28 -22.12 -4.26
C LYS A 235 8.97 -21.75 -3.56
N PRO A 236 8.13 -20.88 -4.16
CA PRO A 236 6.81 -20.62 -3.62
C PRO A 236 5.96 -21.87 -3.79
N CYS A 237 5.25 -22.29 -2.75
CA CYS A 237 4.21 -23.31 -2.83
C CYS A 237 2.84 -22.62 -2.80
N PRO A 238 2.36 -22.05 -3.92
CA PRO A 238 1.07 -21.38 -3.95
C PRO A 238 -0.02 -22.41 -3.66
N GLN A 239 -0.72 -22.25 -2.54
CA GLN A 239 -1.89 -23.07 -2.28
C GLN A 239 -3.06 -22.49 -3.08
N LYS A 240 -3.72 -23.35 -3.88
CA LYS A 240 -5.08 -23.04 -4.34
C LYS A 240 -5.94 -22.97 -3.08
N SER A 241 -6.27 -21.77 -2.63
CA SER A 241 -7.29 -21.62 -1.60
C SER A 241 -8.60 -22.12 -2.20
N ASP A 242 -9.23 -23.09 -1.56
CA ASP A 242 -10.66 -23.28 -1.72
C ASP A 242 -11.29 -21.97 -1.27
N ILE A 243 -11.74 -21.15 -2.23
CA ILE A 243 -12.34 -19.84 -1.96
C ILE A 243 -13.66 -20.10 -1.23
N LYS A 244 -13.60 -20.29 0.09
CA LYS A 244 -14.75 -20.08 0.96
C LYS A 244 -14.82 -18.58 1.15
N ILE A 245 -15.68 -17.93 0.37
CA ILE A 245 -16.02 -16.52 0.58
C ILE A 245 -16.75 -16.43 1.92
N ALA A 246 -16.00 -16.30 3.02
CA ALA A 246 -16.52 -15.82 4.27
C ALA A 246 -16.63 -14.30 4.15
N TYR A 247 -17.87 -13.81 4.17
CA TYR A 247 -18.20 -12.40 4.16
C TYR A 247 -17.98 -11.82 5.56
N PRO A 248 -17.57 -10.55 5.71
CA PRO A 248 -17.61 -9.88 7.01
C PRO A 248 -18.99 -10.08 7.63
N SER A 249 -19.01 -10.51 8.89
CA SER A 249 -20.26 -10.89 9.60
C SER A 249 -21.01 -9.68 10.15
N GLY A 250 -20.51 -8.47 9.91
CA GLY A 250 -21.10 -7.23 10.42
C GLY A 250 -22.32 -6.81 9.62
N ASP A 251 -23.41 -6.51 10.32
CA ASP A 251 -24.52 -5.69 9.83
C ASP A 251 -23.99 -4.31 9.41
N ILE A 252 -23.44 -4.21 8.19
CA ILE A 252 -23.25 -2.92 7.54
C ILE A 252 -24.65 -2.44 7.18
N THR A 253 -25.22 -1.60 8.04
CA THR A 253 -26.53 -0.98 7.81
C THR A 253 -26.45 -0.10 6.57
N ASP A 254 -27.16 -0.52 5.51
CA ASP A 254 -27.10 0.04 4.14
C ASP A 254 -27.77 1.43 4.03
N GLU A 255 -28.30 1.98 5.14
CA GLU A 255 -29.30 3.05 5.09
C GLU A 255 -28.74 4.46 4.79
N GLN A 256 -27.41 4.64 4.73
CA GLN A 256 -26.79 5.95 4.42
C GLN A 256 -25.55 5.91 3.50
N CYS A 257 -25.23 4.76 2.88
CA CYS A 257 -24.03 4.65 2.06
C CYS A 257 -24.18 5.33 0.69
N ILE A 258 -23.14 6.08 0.28
CA ILE A 258 -22.98 6.54 -1.10
C ILE A 258 -22.99 5.30 -2.00
N ARG A 259 -23.82 5.31 -3.05
CA ARG A 259 -23.85 4.23 -4.04
C ARG A 259 -23.35 4.72 -5.38
N MET A 260 -22.63 3.85 -6.08
CA MET A 260 -22.10 4.12 -7.41
C MET A 260 -22.92 3.36 -8.45
N LYS A 261 -23.42 4.07 -9.46
CA LYS A 261 -24.09 3.45 -10.61
C LYS A 261 -23.08 3.03 -11.67
N MET A 262 -23.25 1.84 -12.21
CA MET A 262 -22.48 1.33 -13.33
C MET A 262 -23.30 0.35 -14.17
N LYS A 263 -22.82 0.03 -15.37
CA LYS A 263 -23.41 -1.01 -16.21
C LYS A 263 -22.45 -2.19 -16.28
N ILE A 264 -23.01 -3.39 -16.20
CA ILE A 264 -22.27 -4.64 -16.33
C ILE A 264 -22.72 -5.36 -17.59
N LEU A 265 -21.75 -5.94 -18.30
CA LEU A 265 -21.94 -6.85 -19.40
C LEU A 265 -21.64 -8.26 -18.90
N TYR A 266 -22.61 -9.17 -18.98
CA TYR A 266 -22.50 -10.50 -18.38
C TYR A 266 -23.09 -11.59 -19.27
N GLN A 267 -22.66 -12.83 -19.03
CA GLN A 267 -23.20 -14.03 -19.69
C GLN A 267 -24.44 -14.52 -18.94
N LYS A 268 -25.54 -14.73 -19.66
CA LYS A 268 -26.84 -15.20 -19.11
C LYS A 268 -26.77 -16.62 -18.56
N THR A 269 -25.90 -17.46 -19.14
CA THR A 269 -25.80 -18.89 -18.85
C THR A 269 -25.24 -19.17 -17.46
N ASP A 270 -24.18 -18.47 -17.07
CA ASP A 270 -23.46 -18.68 -15.81
C ASP A 270 -23.37 -17.43 -14.92
N GLY A 271 -23.87 -16.28 -15.38
CA GLY A 271 -23.78 -15.01 -14.67
C GLY A 271 -22.39 -14.39 -14.68
N LYS A 272 -21.43 -14.93 -15.45
CA LYS A 272 -20.06 -14.42 -15.48
C LYS A 272 -20.04 -13.01 -16.06
N ILE A 273 -19.43 -12.09 -15.32
CA ILE A 273 -19.26 -10.71 -15.77
C ILE A 273 -18.06 -10.65 -16.71
N LEU A 274 -18.25 -10.05 -17.87
CA LEU A 274 -17.23 -9.86 -18.88
C LEU A 274 -16.49 -8.54 -18.66
N CYS A 275 -17.27 -7.47 -18.48
CA CYS A 275 -16.77 -6.16 -18.14
C CYS A 275 -17.85 -5.32 -17.44
N ALA A 276 -17.42 -4.31 -16.71
CA ALA A 276 -18.26 -3.25 -16.18
C ALA A 276 -17.79 -1.90 -16.75
N HIS A 277 -18.70 -0.95 -16.87
CA HIS A 277 -18.33 0.43 -17.17
C HIS A 277 -19.15 1.44 -16.38
N GLY A 278 -18.50 2.53 -15.99
CA GLY A 278 -19.08 3.58 -15.17
C GLY A 278 -18.39 4.92 -15.42
N LYS A 279 -18.84 5.96 -14.73
CA LYS A 279 -18.25 7.32 -14.80
C LYS A 279 -16.88 7.39 -14.11
N GLU A 280 -16.30 8.58 -14.03
CA GLU A 280 -15.02 8.84 -13.37
C GLU A 280 -14.94 8.31 -11.93
N ASN A 281 -16.02 8.32 -11.16
CA ASN A 281 -16.05 7.73 -9.82
C ASN A 281 -15.71 6.22 -9.83
N PHE A 282 -16.14 5.48 -10.85
CA PHE A 282 -15.83 4.06 -11.01
C PHE A 282 -14.36 3.83 -11.33
N GLY A 283 -13.82 4.59 -12.29
CA GLY A 283 -12.39 4.54 -12.60
C GLY A 283 -11.53 4.93 -11.39
N ASN A 284 -11.89 6.01 -10.70
CA ASN A 284 -11.19 6.47 -9.49
C ASN A 284 -11.22 5.44 -8.37
N PHE A 285 -12.37 4.81 -8.11
CA PHE A 285 -12.48 3.73 -7.13
C PHE A 285 -11.52 2.58 -7.45
N LEU A 286 -11.59 2.03 -8.67
CA LEU A 286 -10.75 0.89 -9.04
C LEU A 286 -9.26 1.24 -8.91
N LEU A 287 -8.84 2.38 -9.45
CA LEU A 287 -7.44 2.81 -9.41
C LEU A 287 -6.97 3.12 -7.98
N SER A 288 -7.85 3.63 -7.10
CA SER A 288 -7.50 3.90 -5.71
C SER A 288 -7.12 2.66 -4.90
N ILE A 289 -7.54 1.46 -5.33
CA ILE A 289 -7.12 0.20 -4.70
C ILE A 289 -5.60 0.12 -4.60
N LEU A 290 -4.88 0.60 -5.61
CA LEU A 290 -3.41 0.60 -5.65
C LEU A 290 -2.77 1.48 -4.56
N THR A 291 -3.52 2.41 -3.99
CA THR A 291 -3.04 3.36 -2.99
C THR A 291 -3.25 2.89 -1.55
N PHE A 292 -4.02 1.82 -1.35
CA PHE A 292 -4.34 1.30 -0.03
C PHE A 292 -3.17 0.48 0.54
N PRO A 293 -2.71 0.77 1.76
CA PRO A 293 -1.76 -0.08 2.47
C PRO A 293 -2.34 -1.47 2.72
N LEU A 294 -1.52 -2.51 2.60
CA LEU A 294 -1.96 -3.89 2.84
C LEU A 294 -2.64 -4.05 4.21
N GLY A 295 -2.07 -3.51 5.28
CA GLY A 295 -2.64 -3.60 6.63
C GLY A 295 -3.99 -2.90 6.77
N ALA A 296 -4.22 -1.80 6.04
CA ALA A 296 -5.52 -1.14 6.00
C ALA A 296 -6.59 -2.03 5.34
N VAL A 297 -6.21 -2.73 4.27
CA VAL A 297 -7.07 -3.69 3.58
C VAL A 297 -7.36 -4.90 4.46
N LEU A 298 -6.34 -5.46 5.13
CA LEU A 298 -6.51 -6.59 6.05
C LEU A 298 -7.40 -6.23 7.24
N ARG A 299 -7.29 -5.02 7.80
CA ARG A 299 -8.21 -4.49 8.83
C ARG A 299 -9.65 -4.54 8.34
N MET A 300 -9.91 -3.99 7.16
CA MET A 300 -11.26 -3.95 6.59
C MET A 300 -11.84 -5.33 6.31
N LEU A 301 -10.99 -6.31 6.02
CA LEU A 301 -11.38 -7.69 5.80
C LEU A 301 -11.34 -8.53 7.09
N GLU A 302 -11.16 -7.90 8.26
CA GLU A 302 -11.07 -8.54 9.58
C GLU A 302 -9.99 -9.65 9.63
N GLY A 303 -8.90 -9.45 8.88
CA GLY A 303 -7.83 -10.43 8.68
C GLY A 303 -8.32 -11.75 8.06
N ASN A 304 -9.32 -11.69 7.19
CA ASN A 304 -9.85 -12.84 6.44
C ASN A 304 -9.77 -12.57 4.92
N SER A 305 -8.64 -12.04 4.46
CA SER A 305 -8.36 -11.75 3.06
C SER A 305 -8.18 -13.02 2.21
N SER A 306 -7.76 -14.13 2.83
CA SER A 306 -7.32 -15.36 2.15
C SER A 306 -6.01 -15.21 1.37
N MET A 307 -5.23 -14.16 1.66
CA MET A 307 -3.90 -13.93 1.10
C MET A 307 -2.84 -14.62 1.95
N GLY A 308 -2.50 -15.86 1.60
CA GLY A 308 -1.37 -16.60 2.19
C GLY A 308 -1.31 -16.49 3.73
N SER A 309 -0.23 -15.89 4.19
CA SER A 309 0.11 -15.63 5.60
C SER A 309 -0.08 -14.17 6.03
N ALA A 310 -0.48 -13.27 5.12
CA ALA A 310 -0.64 -11.84 5.41
C ALA A 310 -1.68 -11.60 6.52
N ASP A 311 -2.77 -12.38 6.53
CA ASP A 311 -3.80 -12.34 7.56
C ASP A 311 -3.24 -12.64 8.96
N ALA A 312 -2.37 -13.65 9.08
CA ALA A 312 -1.75 -14.05 10.35
C ALA A 312 -0.74 -13.00 10.84
N LEU A 313 0.06 -12.45 9.93
CA LEU A 313 0.95 -11.33 10.23
C LEU A 313 0.17 -10.12 10.76
N TYR A 314 -0.89 -9.67 10.08
CA TYR A 314 -1.71 -8.56 10.54
C TYR A 314 -2.32 -8.81 11.93
N LYS A 315 -2.97 -9.96 12.12
CA LYS A 315 -3.56 -10.34 13.42
C LYS A 315 -2.52 -10.34 14.53
N SER A 316 -1.33 -10.85 14.27
CA SER A 316 -0.24 -10.86 15.24
C SER A 316 0.19 -9.44 15.67
N VAL A 317 0.28 -8.49 14.74
CA VAL A 317 0.62 -7.09 15.05
C VAL A 317 -0.46 -6.41 15.90
N VAL A 318 -1.74 -6.75 15.67
CA VAL A 318 -2.85 -6.30 16.51
C VAL A 318 -2.69 -6.82 17.95
N ASP A 319 -2.36 -8.11 18.09
CA ASP A 319 -2.27 -8.82 19.36
C ASP A 319 -1.00 -8.52 20.18
N LEU A 320 0.10 -8.09 19.54
CA LEU A 320 1.36 -7.79 20.21
C LEU A 320 1.23 -6.68 21.27
N ASN A 321 1.96 -6.77 22.38
CA ASN A 321 1.94 -5.71 23.39
C ASN A 321 2.48 -4.38 22.82
N GLU A 322 1.82 -3.26 23.14
CA GLU A 322 2.24 -1.90 22.78
C GLU A 322 3.62 -1.52 23.32
N ASP A 323 4.06 -2.12 24.42
CA ASP A 323 5.39 -1.89 25.01
C ASP A 323 6.55 -2.34 24.11
N LEU A 324 6.28 -3.17 23.09
CA LEU A 324 7.28 -3.64 22.13
C LEU A 324 7.56 -2.61 21.02
N PHE A 325 6.71 -1.58 20.88
CA PHE A 325 6.82 -0.54 19.87
C PHE A 325 7.52 0.70 20.45
N HIS A 326 8.13 1.53 19.59
CA HIS A 326 8.76 2.78 20.03
C HIS A 326 7.78 3.73 20.73
N SER A 327 6.50 3.69 20.35
CA SER A 327 5.45 4.41 21.04
C SER A 327 4.08 3.76 20.81
N LYS A 328 3.12 4.06 21.70
CA LYS A 328 1.74 3.60 21.56
C LYS A 328 1.09 4.16 20.28
N GLU A 329 1.46 5.37 19.88
CA GLU A 329 0.99 5.99 18.64
C GLU A 329 1.46 5.23 17.40
N VAL A 330 2.69 4.66 17.40
CA VAL A 330 3.18 3.84 16.29
C VAL A 330 2.34 2.58 16.14
N LYS A 331 2.09 1.85 17.23
CA LYS A 331 1.22 0.67 17.19
C LYS A 331 -0.19 1.02 16.72
N ALA A 332 -0.78 2.08 17.28
CA ALA A 332 -2.12 2.52 16.91
C ALA A 332 -2.23 2.81 15.40
N LYS A 333 -1.23 3.48 14.80
CA LYS A 333 -1.18 3.73 13.36
C LYS A 333 -1.08 2.44 12.54
N LEU A 334 -0.31 1.44 12.99
CA LEU A 334 -0.16 0.16 12.29
C LEU A 334 -1.45 -0.67 12.29
N VAL A 335 -2.18 -0.67 13.42
CA VAL A 335 -3.46 -1.38 13.55
C VAL A 335 -4.55 -0.72 12.72
N ASP A 336 -4.52 0.61 12.64
CA ASP A 336 -5.51 1.45 11.98
C ASP A 336 -4.90 2.27 10.82
N LEU A 337 -4.24 1.60 9.87
CA LEU A 337 -3.59 2.29 8.76
C LEU A 337 -4.57 3.07 7.87
N GLY A 338 -4.14 4.27 7.45
CA GLY A 338 -4.79 5.11 6.45
C GLY A 338 -3.93 5.26 5.20
N VAL A 339 -4.48 5.87 4.15
CA VAL A 339 -3.68 6.24 2.97
C VAL A 339 -2.75 7.40 3.29
N ALA A 340 -1.66 7.50 2.53
CA ALA A 340 -0.76 8.64 2.64
C ALA A 340 -1.49 9.96 2.35
N PRO A 341 -1.07 11.10 2.94
CA PRO A 341 -1.69 12.38 2.65
C PRO A 341 -1.73 12.68 1.15
N GLN A 342 -2.78 13.39 0.69
CA GLN A 342 -3.03 13.77 -0.70
C GLN A 342 -3.48 12.63 -1.64
N PHE A 343 -3.92 11.49 -1.10
CA PHE A 343 -4.46 10.35 -1.87
C PHE A 343 -5.98 10.18 -1.71
N ASN A 344 -6.65 11.01 -0.90
CA ASN A 344 -8.07 10.85 -0.62
C ASN A 344 -8.98 11.24 -1.80
N LEU A 345 -9.95 10.37 -2.12
CA LEU A 345 -10.99 10.65 -3.12
C LEU A 345 -12.16 11.43 -2.52
N SER A 346 -12.83 12.27 -3.32
CA SER A 346 -14.04 12.97 -2.88
C SER A 346 -15.21 12.05 -2.54
N ASN A 347 -15.29 10.89 -3.21
CA ASN A 347 -16.38 9.92 -3.09
C ASN A 347 -15.83 8.53 -2.72
N GLN A 348 -14.90 8.49 -1.76
CA GLN A 348 -14.32 7.23 -1.29
C GLN A 348 -15.42 6.33 -0.69
N LEU A 349 -15.63 5.14 -1.29
CA LEU A 349 -16.63 4.19 -0.81
C LEU A 349 -16.11 3.29 0.31
N LEU A 350 -14.80 3.09 0.39
CA LEU A 350 -14.16 2.26 1.40
C LEU A 350 -13.82 3.11 2.64
N PRO A 351 -14.05 2.63 3.87
CA PRO A 351 -13.67 3.31 5.11
C PRO A 351 -12.15 3.28 5.37
N ILE A 352 -11.36 3.79 4.43
CA ILE A 352 -9.93 4.08 4.60
C ILE A 352 -9.77 5.58 4.58
N TYR A 353 -9.39 6.12 5.73
CA TYR A 353 -9.14 7.54 5.88
C TYR A 353 -7.72 7.89 5.41
N GLU A 354 -7.51 9.19 5.19
CA GLU A 354 -6.21 9.75 4.87
C GLU A 354 -5.50 10.18 6.16
N PHE A 355 -4.24 9.81 6.31
CA PHE A 355 -3.43 10.30 7.41
C PHE A 355 -3.29 11.82 7.34
N LYS A 356 -3.49 12.48 8.48
CA LYS A 356 -3.27 13.91 8.60
C LYS A 356 -1.79 14.20 8.34
N ALA A 357 -1.51 14.99 7.32
CA ALA A 357 -0.16 15.48 7.08
C ALA A 357 0.34 16.29 8.30
N PRO A 358 1.64 16.22 8.63
CA PRO A 358 2.26 17.17 9.54
C PRO A 358 2.03 18.61 9.07
N GLU A 359 1.93 19.53 10.02
CA GLU A 359 1.97 20.96 9.68
C GLU A 359 3.41 21.31 9.31
N TYR A 360 3.60 21.73 8.06
CA TYR A 360 4.92 22.12 7.57
C TYR A 360 5.10 23.63 7.61
N TYR A 361 6.33 24.03 7.90
CA TYR A 361 6.80 25.41 7.88
C TYR A 361 7.98 25.54 6.94
N CYS A 362 7.94 26.55 6.07
CA CYS A 362 9.05 26.91 5.22
C CYS A 362 9.95 27.86 6.00
N VAL A 363 11.19 27.45 6.25
CA VAL A 363 12.20 28.25 6.94
C VAL A 363 13.21 28.74 5.91
N SER A 364 13.52 30.03 5.95
CA SER A 364 14.50 30.64 5.03
C SER A 364 15.38 31.68 5.69
N ASP A 365 16.67 31.68 5.36
CA ASP A 365 17.66 32.66 5.82
C ASP A 365 18.00 33.66 4.71
N ILE A 366 17.85 34.97 4.98
CA ILE A 366 18.09 36.06 4.01
C ILE A 366 19.34 36.85 4.43
N TYR A 367 20.52 36.48 3.94
CA TYR A 367 21.72 37.30 4.13
C TYR A 367 21.88 38.26 2.95
N TYR A 368 22.21 39.53 3.25
CA TYR A 368 22.41 40.65 2.31
C TYR A 368 22.56 40.25 0.83
N GLN A 369 21.68 40.83 -0.01
CA GLN A 369 21.25 40.44 -1.36
C GLN A 369 19.93 39.66 -1.30
N ASN A 370 18.92 40.10 -2.06
CA ASN A 370 17.50 39.70 -1.96
C ASN A 370 17.19 38.23 -2.35
N HIS A 371 18.11 37.28 -2.09
CA HIS A 371 17.97 35.87 -2.36
C HIS A 371 18.21 35.05 -1.07
N PRO A 372 17.28 34.16 -0.69
CA PRO A 372 17.49 33.27 0.45
C PRO A 372 18.60 32.25 0.16
N ASN A 373 19.58 32.16 1.05
CA ASN A 373 20.74 31.27 0.89
C ASN A 373 20.43 29.82 1.31
N ASP A 374 19.69 29.64 2.40
CA ASP A 374 19.24 28.34 2.89
C ASP A 374 17.72 28.32 3.02
N ILE A 375 17.07 27.28 2.46
CA ILE A 375 15.62 27.08 2.53
C ILE A 375 15.34 25.60 2.77
N TYR A 376 14.46 25.31 3.73
CA TYR A 376 14.04 23.94 4.04
C TYR A 376 12.61 23.92 4.62
N LEU A 377 11.97 22.76 4.55
CA LEU A 377 10.75 22.48 5.31
C LEU A 377 11.09 22.00 6.71
N SER A 378 10.30 22.41 7.68
CA SER A 378 10.33 21.88 9.03
C SER A 378 8.92 21.46 9.45
N SER A 379 8.80 20.28 10.06
CA SER A 379 7.59 19.84 10.73
C SER A 379 7.62 20.11 12.24
N GLU A 380 8.60 20.88 12.71
CA GLU A 380 8.74 21.24 14.13
C GLU A 380 7.68 22.25 14.57
N ASP A 381 7.38 22.24 15.87
CA ASP A 381 6.46 23.20 16.47
C ASP A 381 6.92 24.64 16.26
N LEU A 382 5.97 25.50 15.90
CA LEU A 382 6.19 26.93 15.62
C LEU A 382 6.85 27.67 16.80
N LYS A 383 6.59 27.24 18.04
CA LYS A 383 7.24 27.80 19.24
C LYS A 383 8.75 27.52 19.27
N SER A 384 9.15 26.28 18.96
CA SER A 384 10.55 25.85 18.91
C SER A 384 11.30 26.60 17.81
N LEU A 385 10.69 26.67 16.62
CA LEU A 385 11.20 27.46 15.49
C LEU A 385 11.37 28.94 15.86
N ASN A 386 10.36 29.57 16.46
CA ASN A 386 10.45 30.99 16.83
C ASN A 386 11.55 31.29 17.85
N ASN A 387 11.77 30.40 18.83
CA ASN A 387 12.87 30.55 19.78
C ASN A 387 14.22 30.45 19.08
N TYR A 388 14.37 29.50 18.15
CA TYR A 388 15.57 29.37 17.33
C TYR A 388 15.79 30.60 16.42
N CYS A 389 14.73 31.11 15.78
CA CYS A 389 14.79 32.26 14.88
C CYS A 389 15.14 33.58 15.58
N LYS A 390 14.68 33.81 16.82
CA LYS A 390 15.02 35.02 17.59
C LYS A 390 16.53 35.23 17.78
N THR A 391 17.33 34.17 17.68
CA THR A 391 18.80 34.26 17.80
C THR A 391 19.48 34.70 16.50
N GLN A 392 18.76 34.75 15.38
CA GLN A 392 19.32 35.05 14.05
C GLN A 392 18.55 36.19 13.38
N TYR A 393 19.25 37.30 13.08
CA TYR A 393 18.64 38.57 12.64
C TYR A 393 17.86 38.51 11.32
N PHE A 394 17.97 37.46 10.50
CA PHE A 394 17.40 37.41 9.14
C PHE A 394 16.69 36.10 8.76
N ARG A 395 16.10 35.39 9.73
CA ARG A 395 15.34 34.15 9.48
C ARG A 395 13.83 34.40 9.39
N HIS A 396 13.19 33.87 8.36
CA HIS A 396 11.72 33.88 8.19
C HIS A 396 11.14 32.47 8.31
N VAL A 397 9.95 32.38 8.92
CA VAL A 397 9.16 31.14 9.02
C VAL A 397 7.78 31.42 8.46
N ASN A 398 7.37 30.65 7.46
CA ASN A 398 6.07 30.79 6.82
C ASN A 398 5.32 29.47 6.88
N ALA A 399 4.01 29.53 7.17
CA ALA A 399 3.14 28.37 7.02
C ALA A 399 3.15 27.88 5.57
N VAL A 400 3.12 26.56 5.41
CA VAL A 400 3.10 25.90 4.10
C VAL A 400 1.71 25.39 3.80
N ASP A 401 1.31 25.57 2.54
CA ASP A 401 0.11 24.95 2.00
C ASP A 401 0.51 23.95 0.91
N MET A 402 0.24 22.67 1.20
CA MET A 402 0.56 21.55 0.33
C MET A 402 -0.47 21.49 -0.81
N VAL A 403 -0.02 21.79 -2.02
CA VAL A 403 -0.85 21.78 -3.22
C VAL A 403 -1.27 20.36 -3.53
N ASP A 404 -2.59 20.15 -3.53
CA ASP A 404 -3.20 18.86 -3.80
C ASP A 404 -2.93 18.43 -5.27
N PRO A 405 -2.32 17.25 -5.50
CA PRO A 405 -2.01 16.71 -6.81
C PRO A 405 -3.26 16.29 -7.61
N ILE A 406 -4.30 15.82 -6.92
CA ILE A 406 -5.51 15.19 -7.49
C ILE A 406 -6.70 16.15 -7.59
N SER A 407 -6.49 17.45 -7.28
CA SER A 407 -7.51 18.49 -7.43
C SER A 407 -7.00 19.69 -8.25
N GLU A 408 -7.85 20.18 -9.16
CA GLU A 408 -7.73 21.51 -9.77
C GLU A 408 -8.98 22.39 -9.52
N SER A 409 -10.10 21.81 -9.05
CA SER A 409 -11.29 22.53 -8.63
C SER A 409 -11.83 21.96 -7.30
N GLU A 410 -12.58 22.77 -6.53
CA GLU A 410 -13.09 22.39 -5.20
C GLU A 410 -14.08 21.19 -5.21
N SER A 411 -14.58 20.77 -6.38
CA SER A 411 -15.76 19.89 -6.48
C SER A 411 -15.50 18.42 -6.82
N SER A 412 -14.30 18.03 -7.28
CA SER A 412 -14.00 16.63 -7.60
C SER A 412 -12.52 16.29 -7.43
N LYS A 413 -12.17 15.49 -6.41
CA LYS A 413 -10.85 14.89 -6.21
C LYS A 413 -10.81 13.47 -6.76
N GLY A 414 -9.90 13.22 -7.69
CA GLY A 414 -9.70 11.90 -8.30
C GLY A 414 -8.47 11.85 -9.21
N PHE A 415 -8.13 10.65 -9.68
CA PHE A 415 -6.99 10.40 -10.56
C PHE A 415 -7.32 10.60 -12.04
N VAL A 416 -8.54 10.23 -12.45
CA VAL A 416 -8.95 10.20 -13.87
C VAL A 416 -10.00 11.25 -14.22
N LYS A 417 -9.93 11.80 -15.44
CA LYS A 417 -10.78 12.91 -15.90
C LYS A 417 -12.25 12.52 -16.03
N GLY A 418 -13.11 13.40 -15.56
CA GLY A 418 -14.54 13.42 -15.87
C GLY A 418 -14.87 14.44 -16.96
N PRO A 419 -16.03 14.32 -17.65
CA PRO A 419 -17.05 13.27 -17.51
C PRO A 419 -16.86 12.15 -18.55
N ILE A 420 -15.80 11.34 -18.42
CA ILE A 420 -15.51 10.21 -19.32
C ILE A 420 -15.98 8.90 -18.67
N LEU A 421 -16.39 7.93 -19.49
CA LEU A 421 -16.69 6.58 -19.03
C LEU A 421 -15.42 5.72 -19.01
N TYR A 422 -15.25 4.96 -17.94
CA TYR A 422 -14.19 3.99 -17.76
C TYR A 422 -14.79 2.59 -17.77
N ALA A 423 -14.14 1.68 -18.48
CA ALA A 423 -14.47 0.27 -18.53
C ALA A 423 -13.41 -0.54 -17.78
N ALA A 424 -13.84 -1.63 -17.15
CA ALA A 424 -12.98 -2.60 -16.49
C ALA A 424 -13.40 -4.01 -16.88
N THR A 425 -12.44 -4.85 -17.25
CA THR A 425 -12.67 -6.29 -17.47
C THR A 425 -12.91 -7.02 -16.15
N ASN A 426 -13.31 -8.29 -16.21
CA ASN A 426 -13.51 -9.12 -15.02
C ASN A 426 -12.25 -9.24 -14.13
N ASP A 427 -11.06 -9.18 -14.72
CA ASP A 427 -9.77 -9.15 -14.02
C ASP A 427 -9.25 -7.73 -13.73
N LEU A 428 -10.12 -6.72 -13.80
CA LEU A 428 -9.81 -5.31 -13.49
C LEU A 428 -8.77 -4.65 -14.41
N VAL A 429 -8.69 -5.03 -15.68
CA VAL A 429 -8.01 -4.19 -16.67
C VAL A 429 -8.84 -2.94 -16.94
N VAL A 430 -8.38 -1.78 -16.46
CA VAL A 430 -9.09 -0.50 -16.52
C VAL A 430 -8.64 0.32 -17.72
N SER A 431 -9.60 0.86 -18.47
CA SER A 431 -9.30 1.81 -19.55
C SER A 431 -10.47 2.77 -19.80
N PRO A 432 -10.23 3.94 -20.41
CA PRO A 432 -11.29 4.76 -20.98
C PRO A 432 -12.11 3.96 -22.00
N ILE A 433 -13.42 4.13 -22.03
CA ILE A 433 -14.31 3.39 -22.93
C ILE A 433 -13.97 3.62 -24.42
N SER A 434 -13.41 4.80 -24.76
CA SER A 434 -12.96 5.16 -26.10
C SER A 434 -11.81 4.29 -26.60
N SER A 435 -10.99 3.78 -25.68
CA SER A 435 -9.87 2.86 -25.94
C SER A 435 -10.22 1.40 -25.63
N PHE A 436 -11.40 1.13 -25.09
CA PHE A 436 -11.83 -0.21 -24.71
C PHE A 436 -12.15 -1.04 -25.95
N SER A 437 -11.39 -2.11 -26.17
CA SER A 437 -11.66 -3.04 -27.25
C SER A 437 -12.58 -4.15 -26.78
N LEU A 438 -13.84 -4.17 -27.22
CA LEU A 438 -14.74 -5.30 -26.96
C LEU A 438 -14.18 -6.62 -27.53
N LEU A 439 -13.34 -6.53 -28.57
CA LEU A 439 -12.67 -7.68 -29.17
C LEU A 439 -11.57 -8.27 -28.28
N SER A 440 -11.03 -7.52 -27.31
CA SER A 440 -10.08 -8.09 -26.33
C SER A 440 -10.78 -9.08 -25.39
N LEU A 441 -12.11 -8.98 -25.25
CA LEU A 441 -12.93 -9.95 -24.54
C LEU A 441 -13.12 -11.27 -25.32
N SER A 442 -12.71 -11.34 -26.60
CA SER A 442 -12.93 -12.52 -27.46
C SER A 442 -12.35 -13.81 -26.88
N ASN A 443 -11.20 -13.75 -26.20
CA ASN A 443 -10.61 -14.91 -25.50
C ASN A 443 -11.48 -15.42 -24.33
N ASN A 444 -12.38 -14.59 -23.80
CA ASN A 444 -13.34 -14.94 -22.75
C ASN A 444 -14.74 -15.25 -23.31
N LEU A 445 -14.97 -15.02 -24.59
CA LEU A 445 -16.23 -15.19 -25.31
C LEU A 445 -16.17 -16.46 -26.15
N HIS A 446 -16.28 -17.62 -25.50
CA HIS A 446 -16.61 -18.87 -26.21
C HIS A 446 -18.12 -19.01 -26.48
N THR A 447 -18.90 -17.98 -26.16
CA THR A 447 -20.36 -17.96 -26.12
C THR A 447 -20.96 -17.12 -27.25
N SER A 448 -22.18 -17.45 -27.64
CA SER A 448 -22.92 -16.71 -28.67
C SER A 448 -23.28 -15.31 -28.16
N LEU A 449 -23.24 -14.30 -29.05
CA LEU A 449 -23.66 -12.93 -28.73
C LEU A 449 -25.08 -12.85 -28.14
N GLY A 450 -25.97 -13.80 -28.48
CA GLY A 450 -27.32 -13.87 -27.92
C GLY A 450 -27.37 -14.23 -26.43
N GLU A 451 -26.28 -14.74 -25.86
CA GLU A 451 -26.16 -15.13 -24.45
C GLU A 451 -25.59 -14.01 -23.57
N ILE A 452 -25.30 -12.84 -24.14
CA ILE A 452 -24.76 -11.69 -23.40
C ILE A 452 -25.89 -10.69 -23.13
N ASP A 453 -25.94 -10.12 -21.92
CA ASP A 453 -26.83 -9.00 -21.60
C ASP A 453 -26.10 -7.85 -20.90
N VAL A 454 -26.78 -6.70 -20.87
CA VAL A 454 -26.35 -5.50 -20.14
C VAL A 454 -27.32 -5.25 -19.00
N LYS A 455 -26.81 -5.09 -17.78
CA LYS A 455 -27.60 -4.69 -16.61
C LYS A 455 -27.02 -3.42 -15.98
N GLU A 456 -27.89 -2.48 -15.62
CA GLU A 456 -27.50 -1.37 -14.75
C GLU A 456 -27.58 -1.82 -13.29
N VAL A 457 -26.50 -1.58 -12.55
CA VAL A 457 -26.38 -1.94 -11.14
C VAL A 457 -25.91 -0.75 -10.32
N SER A 458 -26.25 -0.77 -9.04
CA SER A 458 -25.80 0.20 -8.07
C SER A 458 -25.03 -0.53 -6.97
N ILE A 459 -23.76 -0.18 -6.77
CA ILE A 459 -22.87 -0.82 -5.81
C ILE A 459 -22.60 0.10 -4.62
N GLY A 460 -22.61 -0.45 -3.41
CA GLY A 460 -22.27 0.23 -2.17
C GLY A 460 -21.01 -0.34 -1.53
N LEU A 461 -20.83 -0.07 -0.23
CA LEU A 461 -19.66 -0.50 0.55
C LEU A 461 -19.45 -2.02 0.49
N LYS A 462 -20.53 -2.81 0.62
CA LYS A 462 -20.46 -4.28 0.61
C LYS A 462 -19.88 -4.82 -0.69
N GLU A 463 -20.42 -4.42 -1.83
CA GLU A 463 -19.96 -4.86 -3.15
C GLU A 463 -18.52 -4.42 -3.41
N VAL A 464 -18.18 -3.18 -3.04
CA VAL A 464 -16.85 -2.59 -3.25
C VAL A 464 -15.80 -3.30 -2.39
N LEU A 465 -16.11 -3.63 -1.14
CA LEU A 465 -15.24 -4.42 -0.27
C LEU A 465 -15.05 -5.85 -0.80
N ASN A 466 -16.10 -6.45 -1.36
CA ASN A 466 -16.00 -7.76 -2.01
C ASN A 466 -15.17 -7.71 -3.30
N ILE A 467 -15.29 -6.66 -4.13
CA ILE A 467 -14.43 -6.45 -5.30
C ILE A 467 -12.97 -6.31 -4.87
N LEU A 468 -12.70 -5.55 -3.80
CA LEU A 468 -11.36 -5.41 -3.22
C LEU A 468 -10.80 -6.77 -2.80
N LYS A 469 -11.53 -7.55 -2.00
CA LYS A 469 -11.10 -8.91 -1.60
C LYS A 469 -10.87 -9.83 -2.80
N ALA A 470 -11.77 -9.80 -3.77
CA ALA A 470 -11.67 -10.63 -4.96
C ALA A 470 -10.49 -10.20 -5.86
N SER A 471 -10.13 -8.91 -5.88
CA SER A 471 -8.99 -8.41 -6.64
C SER A 471 -7.66 -9.01 -6.19
N LEU A 472 -7.56 -9.39 -4.92
CA LEU A 472 -6.37 -9.94 -4.29
C LEU A 472 -6.26 -11.47 -4.44
N THR A 473 -7.37 -12.14 -4.76
CA THR A 473 -7.48 -13.61 -4.68
C THR A 473 -7.96 -14.28 -5.97
N SER A 474 -8.50 -13.51 -6.92
CA SER A 474 -9.06 -14.05 -8.17
C SER A 474 -8.80 -13.14 -9.37
N SER A 475 -8.70 -13.75 -10.56
CA SER A 475 -8.76 -13.06 -11.86
C SER A 475 -10.19 -12.80 -12.35
N SER A 476 -11.19 -13.08 -11.51
CA SER A 476 -12.62 -12.82 -11.79
C SER A 476 -13.21 -11.89 -10.73
N ALA A 477 -12.49 -10.80 -10.43
CA ALA A 477 -12.81 -9.91 -9.33
C ALA A 477 -14.20 -9.28 -9.41
N LEU A 478 -14.67 -8.89 -10.61
CA LEU A 478 -16.02 -8.34 -10.74
C LEU A 478 -17.09 -9.41 -10.49
N THR A 479 -16.96 -10.58 -11.09
CA THR A 479 -17.90 -11.70 -10.93
C THR A 479 -17.98 -12.13 -9.46
N ASN A 480 -16.83 -12.31 -8.82
CA ASN A 480 -16.77 -12.76 -7.42
C ASN A 480 -17.16 -11.65 -6.43
N GLY A 481 -16.82 -10.40 -6.74
CA GLY A 481 -17.09 -9.26 -5.88
C GLY A 481 -18.58 -8.88 -5.85
N LEU A 482 -19.23 -8.90 -7.01
CA LEU A 482 -20.65 -8.55 -7.14
C LEU A 482 -21.58 -9.71 -6.82
N GLY A 483 -21.11 -10.94 -7.05
CA GLY A 483 -21.85 -12.16 -6.80
C GLY A 483 -23.11 -12.32 -7.68
N ALA A 484 -23.71 -13.51 -7.62
CA ALA A 484 -24.94 -13.81 -8.36
C ALA A 484 -26.14 -12.93 -7.92
N GLY A 485 -26.17 -12.53 -6.64
CA GLY A 485 -27.30 -11.78 -6.07
C GLY A 485 -27.61 -10.47 -6.81
N ILE A 486 -26.59 -9.71 -7.24
CA ILE A 486 -26.82 -8.43 -7.93
C ILE A 486 -27.37 -8.64 -9.35
N LEU A 487 -27.09 -9.80 -9.96
CA LEU A 487 -27.57 -10.14 -11.30
C LEU A 487 -29.06 -10.52 -11.27
N PHE A 488 -29.55 -11.10 -10.18
CA PHE A 488 -30.93 -11.58 -10.02
C PHE A 488 -31.82 -10.72 -9.13
N GLN A 489 -31.33 -9.60 -8.57
CA GLN A 489 -32.21 -8.59 -7.99
C GLN A 489 -33.11 -8.00 -9.09
N GLU A 490 -34.41 -8.32 -9.03
CA GLU A 490 -35.44 -7.65 -9.82
C GLU A 490 -35.56 -6.22 -9.32
N THR A 491 -35.42 -5.25 -10.22
CA THR A 491 -35.72 -3.84 -9.93
C THR A 491 -37.21 -3.74 -9.60
N SER A 492 -37.52 -3.63 -8.31
CA SER A 492 -38.88 -3.38 -7.82
C SER A 492 -39.31 -1.95 -8.09
#